data_AF-A0A250KWX2-F1
#
_entry.id   AF-A0A250KWX2-F1
#
_cell.length_a   1.000
_cell.length_b   1.000
_cell.length_c   1.000
_cell.angle_alpha   90.00
_cell.angle_beta   90.00
_cell.angle_gamma   90.00
#
_symmetry.space_group_name_H-M   'P 1'
#
loop_
_entity.id
_entity.type
_entity.pdbx_description
1 polymer ?
#
loop_
_entity_poly.entity_id
_entity_poly.type
_entity_poly.pdbx_seq_one_letter_code
_entity_poly.pdbx_strand_id
1 'polypeptide(L)'
;MDLERTEAKITIAKLIELAYSKDKGMTVKIMVQKGNAKLIVDQNGNATLSGSAGVLTFSGTPVLEKIGAKIKRVSVNFNNKDGMKVGYTATFDLEYIKLSILGDFDLEELITSCSGLLCRAARALKGRHHAYDMELQKIMGH
;
A
#
# COMPACT_ATOMS: atom_id res chain seq x y z
N MET A 1 -17.77 -10.68 -5.74
CA MET A 1 -16.55 -11.33 -5.24
C MET A 1 -16.14 -10.60 -3.98
N ASP A 2 -15.80 -11.34 -2.94
CA ASP A 2 -15.31 -10.78 -1.68
C ASP A 2 -13.81 -10.51 -1.78
N LEU A 3 -13.34 -9.44 -1.15
CA LEU A 3 -11.93 -9.12 -1.06
C LEU A 3 -11.26 -10.08 -0.07
N GLU A 4 -10.31 -10.90 -0.53
CA GLU A 4 -9.55 -11.79 0.35
C GLU A 4 -8.49 -11.02 1.15
N ARG A 5 -8.09 -11.55 2.32
CA ARG A 5 -7.05 -10.94 3.16
C ARG A 5 -5.73 -10.75 2.40
N THR A 6 -5.37 -11.73 1.57
CA THR A 6 -4.16 -11.71 0.75
C THR A 6 -4.21 -10.61 -0.32
N GLU A 7 -5.33 -10.48 -1.02
CA GLU A 7 -5.57 -9.41 -2.01
C GLU A 7 -5.58 -8.02 -1.33
N ALA A 8 -6.14 -7.91 -0.14
CA ALA A 8 -6.13 -6.68 0.66
C ALA A 8 -4.70 -6.25 1.04
N LYS A 9 -3.84 -7.18 1.46
CA LYS A 9 -2.44 -6.88 1.76
C LYS A 9 -1.65 -6.46 0.51
N ILE A 10 -1.83 -7.18 -0.61
CA ILE A 10 -1.22 -6.80 -1.90
C ILE A 10 -1.66 -5.39 -2.31
N THR A 11 -2.93 -5.06 -2.12
CA THR A 11 -3.49 -3.74 -2.41
C THR A 11 -2.76 -2.64 -1.63
N ILE A 12 -2.52 -2.84 -0.33
CA ILE A 12 -1.79 -1.88 0.51
C ILE A 12 -0.37 -1.68 -0.03
N ALA A 13 0.34 -2.77 -0.33
CA ALA A 13 1.70 -2.71 -0.84
C ALA A 13 1.77 -1.96 -2.19
N LYS A 14 0.85 -2.25 -3.12
CA LYS A 14 0.74 -1.54 -4.40
C LYS A 14 0.43 -0.04 -4.23
N LEU A 15 -0.40 0.34 -3.25
CA LEU A 15 -0.67 1.75 -2.96
C LEU A 15 0.56 2.48 -2.41
N ILE A 16 1.36 1.82 -1.55
CA ILE A 16 2.64 2.36 -1.07
C ILE A 16 3.63 2.50 -2.22
N GLU A 17 3.69 1.54 -3.14
CA GLU A 17 4.52 1.63 -4.33
C GLU A 17 4.12 2.82 -5.22
N LEU A 18 2.81 3.05 -5.43
CA LEU A 18 2.34 4.21 -6.18
C LEU A 18 2.74 5.53 -5.50
N ALA A 19 2.62 5.62 -4.18
CA ALA A 19 3.10 6.79 -3.43
C ALA A 19 4.60 7.00 -3.64
N TYR A 20 5.40 5.94 -3.51
CA TYR A 20 6.84 5.98 -3.70
C TYR A 20 7.25 6.37 -5.13
N SER A 21 6.54 5.85 -6.14
CA SER A 21 6.76 6.21 -7.54
C SER A 21 6.37 7.66 -7.83
N LYS A 22 5.38 8.22 -7.13
CA LYS A 22 4.98 9.61 -7.27
C LYS A 22 6.00 10.56 -6.64
N ASP A 23 6.40 10.28 -5.40
CA ASP A 23 7.43 11.02 -4.69
C ASP A 23 8.12 10.12 -3.65
N LYS A 24 9.27 9.58 -4.05
CA LYS A 24 10.13 8.76 -3.20
C LYS A 24 10.55 9.51 -1.94
N GLY A 25 10.96 10.77 -2.07
CA GLY A 25 11.50 11.55 -0.96
C GLY A 25 10.44 11.80 0.11
N MET A 26 9.25 12.24 -0.31
CA MET A 26 8.13 12.51 0.60
C MET A 26 7.59 11.21 1.23
N THR A 27 7.40 10.16 0.44
CA THR A 27 6.89 8.86 0.93
C THR A 27 7.80 8.28 2.01
N VAL A 28 9.12 8.26 1.75
CA VAL A 28 10.09 7.77 2.74
C VAL A 28 10.09 8.64 3.98
N LYS A 29 10.08 9.97 3.85
CA LYS A 29 10.03 10.87 5.02
C LYS A 29 8.79 10.63 5.88
N ILE A 30 7.62 10.41 5.27
CA ILE A 30 6.38 10.12 5.99
C ILE A 30 6.45 8.77 6.70
N MET A 31 6.96 7.72 6.04
CA MET A 31 6.91 6.35 6.54
C MET A 31 8.03 6.00 7.53
N VAL A 32 9.22 6.59 7.38
CA VAL A 32 10.37 6.38 8.30
C VAL A 32 10.20 7.19 9.58
N GLN A 33 9.44 8.29 9.54
CA GLN A 33 9.26 9.11 10.73
C GLN A 33 8.53 8.32 11.82
N LYS A 34 9.12 8.34 13.02
CA LYS A 34 8.49 7.79 14.21
C LYS A 34 7.11 8.40 14.44
N GLY A 35 6.12 7.56 14.68
CA GLY A 35 4.74 7.94 14.92
C GLY A 35 3.78 7.36 13.91
N ASN A 36 2.65 8.04 13.73
CA ASN A 36 1.55 7.57 12.90
C ASN A 36 1.56 8.24 11.54
N ALA A 37 1.38 7.44 10.50
CA ALA A 37 1.04 7.91 9.15
C ALA A 37 -0.30 7.33 8.73
N LYS A 38 -0.97 7.98 7.78
CA LYS A 38 -2.29 7.56 7.30
C LYS A 38 -2.36 7.62 5.78
N LEU A 39 -2.83 6.53 5.18
CA LEU A 39 -3.20 6.48 3.78
C LEU A 39 -4.71 6.37 3.67
N ILE A 40 -5.33 7.27 2.93
CA ILE A 40 -6.76 7.21 2.60
C ILE A 40 -6.88 7.14 1.09
N VAL A 41 -7.70 6.22 0.57
CA VAL A 41 -8.14 6.21 -0.82
C VAL A 41 -9.65 6.34 -0.85
N ASP A 42 -10.17 7.30 -1.60
CA ASP A 42 -11.60 7.50 -1.78
C ASP A 42 -12.16 6.65 -2.94
N GLN A 43 -13.48 6.67 -3.09
CA GLN A 43 -14.22 5.96 -4.15
C GLN A 43 -13.88 6.41 -5.58
N ASN A 44 -13.29 7.60 -5.74
CA ASN A 44 -12.84 8.12 -7.04
C ASN A 44 -11.40 7.70 -7.34
N GLY A 45 -10.75 6.99 -6.41
CA GLY A 45 -9.35 6.60 -6.50
C GLY A 45 -8.37 7.72 -6.16
N ASN A 46 -8.81 8.82 -5.53
CA ASN A 46 -7.86 9.80 -5.00
C ASN A 46 -7.24 9.24 -3.73
N ALA A 47 -5.91 9.15 -3.72
CA ALA A 47 -5.14 8.64 -2.60
C ALA A 47 -4.36 9.78 -1.93
N THR A 48 -4.42 9.82 -0.59
CA THR A 48 -3.68 10.78 0.24
C THR A 48 -2.90 10.01 1.29
N LEU A 49 -1.57 10.08 1.23
CA LEU A 49 -0.65 9.64 2.28
C LEU A 49 -0.24 10.85 3.12
N SER A 50 -0.48 10.81 4.41
CA SER A 50 -0.15 11.90 5.33
C SER A 50 0.57 11.42 6.58
N GLY A 51 1.43 12.28 7.13
CA GLY A 51 2.08 12.09 8.41
C GLY A 51 2.64 13.42 8.92
N SER A 52 3.37 13.40 10.01
CA SER A 52 4.00 14.61 10.56
C SER A 52 5.02 15.25 9.60
N ALA A 53 5.59 14.50 8.66
CA ALA A 53 6.56 15.00 7.69
C ALA A 53 5.91 15.73 6.50
N GLY A 54 4.59 15.60 6.32
CA GLY A 54 3.87 16.23 5.22
C GLY A 54 2.72 15.39 4.67
N VAL A 55 2.24 15.80 3.49
CA VAL A 55 1.12 15.18 2.79
C VAL A 55 1.49 14.96 1.33
N LEU A 56 1.15 13.79 0.80
CA LEU A 56 1.32 13.39 -0.58
C LEU A 56 -0.02 12.93 -1.15
N THR A 57 -0.44 13.54 -2.26
CA THR A 57 -1.65 13.13 -3.00
C THR A 57 -1.25 12.49 -4.33
N PHE A 58 -1.91 11.39 -4.67
CA PHE A 58 -1.67 10.62 -5.89
C PHE A 58 -2.94 9.89 -6.33
N SER A 59 -2.92 9.28 -7.53
CA SER A 59 -4.03 8.44 -8.00
C SER A 59 -3.79 6.99 -7.57
N GLY A 60 -4.71 6.45 -6.77
CA GLY A 60 -4.80 5.03 -6.42
C GLY A 60 -5.68 4.21 -7.37
N THR A 61 -6.31 4.86 -8.35
CA THR A 61 -7.17 4.22 -9.37
C THR A 61 -6.55 2.97 -10.02
N PRO A 62 -5.26 2.97 -10.43
CA PRO A 62 -4.65 1.79 -11.07
C PRO A 62 -4.60 0.53 -10.18
N VAL A 63 -4.70 0.70 -8.85
CA VAL A 63 -4.77 -0.41 -7.90
C VAL A 63 -6.22 -0.81 -7.67
N LEU A 64 -7.12 0.16 -7.48
CA LEU A 64 -8.54 -0.12 -7.21
C LEU A 64 -9.25 -0.80 -8.39
N GLU A 65 -8.92 -0.44 -9.64
CA GLU A 65 -9.53 -1.04 -10.84
C GLU A 65 -9.23 -2.53 -11.00
N LYS A 66 -8.17 -3.03 -10.36
CA LYS A 66 -7.77 -4.44 -10.43
C LYS A 66 -8.48 -5.29 -9.40
N ILE A 67 -9.19 -4.68 -8.46
CA ILE A 67 -9.87 -5.37 -7.37
C ILE A 67 -11.26 -5.75 -7.84
N GLY A 68 -11.63 -7.02 -7.69
CA GLY A 68 -12.93 -7.55 -8.12
C GLY A 68 -14.12 -7.09 -7.27
N ALA A 69 -13.93 -6.10 -6.40
CA ALA A 69 -14.89 -5.58 -5.44
C ALA A 69 -15.00 -4.05 -5.52
N LYS A 70 -16.22 -3.53 -5.35
CA LYS A 70 -16.49 -2.09 -5.36
C LYS A 70 -16.06 -1.47 -4.03
N ILE A 71 -14.91 -0.81 -4.04
CA ILE A 71 -14.34 -0.12 -2.88
C ILE A 71 -14.93 1.29 -2.77
N LYS A 72 -15.52 1.60 -1.61
CA LYS A 72 -15.94 2.97 -1.25
C LYS A 72 -14.79 3.75 -0.63
N ARG A 73 -14.01 3.09 0.23
CA ARG A 73 -12.88 3.71 0.91
C ARG A 73 -11.86 2.68 1.34
N VAL A 74 -10.59 3.03 1.20
CA VAL A 74 -9.48 2.37 1.90
C VAL A 74 -8.93 3.35 2.93
N SER A 75 -8.72 2.90 4.17
CA SER A 75 -8.04 3.66 5.20
C SER A 75 -7.00 2.78 5.86
N VAL A 76 -5.73 3.17 5.76
CA VAL A 76 -4.61 2.48 6.38
C VAL A 76 -3.99 3.42 7.40
N ASN A 77 -3.90 2.98 8.65
CA ASN A 77 -3.13 3.65 9.68
C ASN A 77 -1.82 2.88 9.86
N PHE A 78 -0.71 3.56 9.66
CA PHE A 78 0.63 3.05 9.90
C PHE A 78 1.14 3.53 11.25
N ASN A 79 1.93 2.70 11.91
CA ASN A 79 2.60 3.02 13.16
C ASN A 79 4.05 2.54 13.09
N ASN A 80 4.97 3.49 13.11
CA ASN A 80 6.40 3.24 13.19
C ASN A 80 6.88 3.61 14.61
N LYS A 81 7.29 2.61 15.39
CA LYS A 81 7.67 2.77 16.81
C LYS A 81 9.14 3.19 17.03
N ASP A 82 9.94 3.25 15.96
CA ASP A 82 11.42 3.27 15.86
C ASP A 82 11.94 1.93 15.31
N GLY A 83 12.54 2.00 14.13
CA GLY A 83 12.96 0.87 13.33
C GLY A 83 12.14 0.79 12.05
N MET A 84 12.75 0.37 10.94
CA MET A 84 12.06 0.30 9.64
C MET A 84 10.89 -0.70 9.62
N LYS A 85 10.54 -1.34 10.73
CA LYS A 85 9.35 -2.17 10.91
C LYS A 85 8.11 -1.31 11.14
N VAL A 86 7.25 -1.26 10.15
CA VAL A 86 6.01 -0.48 10.16
C VAL A 86 4.83 -1.42 10.39
N GLY A 87 4.15 -1.27 11.53
CA GLY A 87 2.86 -1.91 11.76
C GLY A 87 1.75 -1.13 11.06
N TYR A 88 0.69 -1.81 10.62
CA TYR A 88 -0.47 -1.17 10.03
C TYR A 88 -1.79 -1.84 10.39
N THR A 89 -2.83 -1.02 10.39
CA THR A 89 -4.24 -1.44 10.40
C THR A 89 -4.90 -0.86 9.17
N ALA A 90 -5.41 -1.72 8.29
CA ALA A 90 -6.14 -1.30 7.10
C ALA A 90 -7.61 -1.68 7.19
N THR A 91 -8.47 -0.75 6.81
CA THR A 91 -9.90 -0.94 6.69
C THR A 91 -10.33 -0.67 5.25
N PHE A 92 -11.00 -1.65 4.66
CA PHE A 92 -11.62 -1.58 3.35
C PHE A 92 -13.13 -1.50 3.56
N ASP A 93 -13.69 -0.32 3.32
CA ASP A 93 -15.14 -0.14 3.24
C ASP A 93 -15.58 -0.52 1.83
N LEU A 94 -16.18 -1.70 1.70
CA LEU A 94 -16.84 -2.17 0.49
C LEU A 94 -18.32 -1.74 0.52
N GLU A 95 -19.05 -1.94 -0.57
CA GLU A 95 -20.43 -1.48 -0.67
C GLU A 95 -21.35 -2.03 0.44
N TYR A 96 -21.15 -3.29 0.84
CA TYR A 96 -21.99 -4.03 1.79
C TYR A 96 -21.22 -4.61 3.00
N ILE A 97 -19.88 -4.62 2.95
CA ILE A 97 -19.04 -5.29 3.95
C ILE A 97 -17.86 -4.38 4.31
N LYS A 98 -17.41 -4.44 5.57
CA LYS A 98 -16.15 -3.83 5.99
C LYS A 98 -15.14 -4.92 6.30
N LEU A 99 -13.98 -4.86 5.68
CA LEU A 99 -12.86 -5.76 5.98
C LEU A 99 -11.78 -4.97 6.71
N SER A 100 -11.39 -5.43 7.89
CA SER A 100 -10.22 -4.90 8.59
C SER A 100 -9.13 -5.95 8.70
N ILE A 101 -7.91 -5.55 8.36
CA ILE A 101 -6.71 -6.38 8.46
C ILE A 101 -5.62 -5.65 9.23
N LEU A 102 -4.85 -6.44 9.95
CA LEU A 102 -3.65 -6.01 10.67
C LEU A 102 -2.45 -6.67 10.01
N GLY A 103 -1.31 -5.99 10.05
CA GLY A 103 -0.05 -6.56 9.64
C GLY A 103 1.11 -5.65 9.97
N ASP A 104 2.28 -6.08 9.56
CA ASP A 104 3.51 -5.32 9.63
C ASP A 104 4.36 -5.64 8.39
N PHE A 105 5.30 -4.76 8.09
CA PHE A 105 6.29 -4.97 7.04
C PHE A 105 7.57 -4.22 7.38
N ASP A 106 8.69 -4.67 6.81
CA ASP A 106 9.94 -3.92 6.83
C ASP A 106 9.95 -2.92 5.65
N LEU A 107 10.01 -1.64 5.98
CA LEU A 107 10.01 -0.53 5.02
C LEU A 107 11.28 -0.52 4.18
N GLU A 108 12.42 -0.95 4.73
CA GLU A 108 13.65 -1.09 3.97
C GLU A 108 13.48 -2.18 2.90
N GLU A 109 12.95 -3.34 3.29
CA GLU A 109 12.68 -4.46 2.39
C GLU A 109 11.66 -4.09 1.31
N LEU A 110 10.59 -3.38 1.68
CA LEU A 110 9.58 -2.89 0.73
C LEU A 110 10.18 -1.87 -0.25
N ILE A 111 11.00 -0.94 0.21
CA ILE A 111 11.62 0.07 -0.67
C ILE A 111 12.69 -0.56 -1.57
N THR A 112 13.51 -1.45 -1.02
CA THR A 112 14.62 -2.07 -1.74
C THR A 112 14.12 -3.06 -2.79
N SER A 113 13.08 -3.84 -2.50
CA SER A 113 12.36 -4.65 -3.49
C SER A 113 11.73 -3.79 -4.59
N CYS A 114 11.15 -2.63 -4.23
CA CYS A 114 10.74 -1.60 -5.19
C CYS A 114 11.91 -0.89 -5.90
N SER A 115 13.17 -1.24 -5.67
CA SER A 115 14.35 -0.65 -6.35
C SER A 115 15.20 -1.67 -7.13
N GLY A 116 15.15 -2.95 -6.75
CA GLY A 116 15.92 -4.04 -7.37
C GLY A 116 15.02 -4.97 -8.16
N LEU A 117 15.18 -5.00 -9.48
CA LEU A 117 14.55 -5.94 -10.45
C LEU A 117 13.01 -5.96 -10.53
N LEU A 118 12.27 -5.78 -9.44
CA LEU A 118 10.81 -5.82 -9.42
C LEU A 118 10.16 -4.49 -9.76
N CYS A 119 10.84 -3.37 -9.56
CA CYS A 119 10.44 -2.10 -10.18
C CYS A 119 10.60 -2.14 -11.71
N ARG A 120 11.56 -2.94 -12.21
CA ARG A 120 11.65 -3.26 -13.65
C ARG A 120 10.53 -4.21 -14.07
N ALA A 121 10.07 -5.11 -13.19
CA ALA A 121 8.91 -5.96 -13.41
C ALA A 121 7.56 -5.20 -13.28
N ALA A 122 7.45 -4.17 -12.44
CA ALA A 122 6.31 -3.25 -12.35
C ALA A 122 6.17 -2.40 -13.62
N ARG A 123 7.31 -2.01 -14.22
CA ARG A 123 7.35 -1.46 -15.60
C ARG A 123 6.92 -2.49 -16.66
N ALA A 124 7.16 -3.78 -16.42
CA ALA A 124 6.70 -4.87 -17.29
C ALA A 124 5.23 -5.28 -17.03
N LEU A 125 4.66 -4.94 -15.86
CA LEU A 125 3.27 -5.14 -15.43
C LEU A 125 2.27 -4.17 -16.13
N LYS A 126 2.56 -3.84 -17.39
CA LYS A 126 1.53 -3.82 -18.43
C LYS A 126 0.91 -5.22 -18.68
N GLY A 127 1.50 -6.30 -18.13
CA GLY A 127 0.90 -7.64 -18.16
C GLY A 127 1.11 -8.41 -16.84
N ARG A 128 0.00 -8.82 -16.21
CA ARG A 128 -0.13 -9.69 -15.02
C ARG A 128 1.04 -10.67 -14.84
N HIS A 129 1.72 -10.64 -13.70
CA HIS A 129 2.70 -11.65 -13.30
C HIS A 129 2.50 -12.02 -11.82
N HIS A 130 2.06 -13.26 -11.57
CA HIS A 130 1.84 -13.83 -10.24
C HIS A 130 3.08 -13.80 -9.34
N ALA A 131 4.29 -13.85 -9.91
CA ALA A 131 5.54 -13.80 -9.15
C ALA A 131 5.68 -12.53 -8.31
N TYR A 132 5.23 -11.39 -8.86
CA TYR A 132 5.27 -10.11 -8.17
C TYR A 132 4.29 -10.08 -6.99
N ASP A 133 3.08 -10.61 -7.17
CA ASP A 133 2.09 -10.66 -6.09
C ASP A 133 2.58 -11.59 -4.94
N MET A 134 3.29 -12.68 -5.25
CA MET A 134 3.88 -13.55 -4.22
C MET A 134 4.99 -12.86 -3.41
N GLU A 135 5.83 -12.05 -4.05
CA GLU A 135 6.91 -11.35 -3.35
C GLU A 135 6.38 -10.25 -2.44
N LEU A 136 5.36 -9.51 -2.90
CA LEU A 136 4.63 -8.58 -2.05
C LEU A 136 3.96 -9.28 -0.86
N GLN A 137 3.36 -10.45 -1.07
CA GLN A 137 2.76 -11.23 0.03
C GLN A 137 3.80 -11.55 1.11
N LYS A 138 4.98 -12.03 0.70
CA LYS A 138 6.08 -12.39 1.60
C LYS A 138 6.55 -11.20 2.45
N ILE A 139 6.78 -10.04 1.81
CA ILE A 139 7.19 -8.80 2.49
C ILE A 139 6.12 -8.35 3.50
N MET A 140 4.85 -8.64 3.20
CA MET A 140 3.70 -8.31 4.05
C MET A 140 3.36 -9.41 5.08
N GLY A 141 4.29 -10.34 5.34
CA GLY A 141 4.20 -11.35 6.39
C GLY A 141 3.21 -12.48 6.10
N HIS A 142 3.24 -13.04 4.88
CA HIS A 142 2.56 -14.28 4.52
C HIS A 142 3.52 -15.35 4.00
#